data_AF-A0A9Q4DSF5-F1
#
_entry.id   AF-A0A9Q4DSF5-F1
#
_cell.length_a   1.000
_cell.length_b   1.000
_cell.length_c   1.000
_cell.angle_alpha   90.00
_cell.angle_beta   90.00
_cell.angle_gamma   90.00
#
_symmetry.space_group_name_H-M   'P 1'
#
loop_
_entity.id
_entity.type
_entity.pdbx_description
1 polymer ?
#
loop_
_entity_poly.entity_id
_entity_poly.type
_entity_poly.pdbx_seq_one_letter_code
_entity_poly.pdbx_strand_id
1 'polypeptide(L)' 'MLIKIKYLDETQTRISKIEQGDWIDLRAAEDVAIKKDEFKLVPLGVAMELPEGYEAHV' A
#
# COMPACT_ATOMS: atom_id res chain seq x y z
N MET A 1 14.72 -10.34 6.17
CA MET A 1 14.86 -9.14 5.31
C MET A 1 14.10 -7.99 5.94
N LEU A 2 14.39 -6.75 5.56
CA LEU A 2 13.73 -5.55 6.07
C LEU A 2 13.20 -4.73 4.89
N ILE A 3 11.94 -4.29 4.96
CA ILE A 3 11.38 -3.29 4.06
C ILE A 3 11.23 -2.01 4.89
N LYS A 4 11.84 -0.90 4.44
CA LYS A 4 11.59 0.40 5.09
C LYS A 4 10.33 0.98 4.48
N ILE A 5 9.39 1.41 5.31
CA ILE A 5 8.12 1.97 4.86
C ILE A 5 7.97 3.39 5.38
N LYS A 6 7.73 4.33 4.46
CA LYS A 6 7.30 5.69 4.76
C LYS A 6 5.83 5.82 4.38
N TYR A 7 5.01 6.25 5.33
CA TYR A 7 3.63 6.62 5.08
C TYR A 7 3.56 8.10 4.67
N LEU A 8 2.52 8.47 3.92
CA LEU A 8 2.30 9.85 3.47
C LEU A 8 2.20 10.82 4.64
N ASP A 9 1.46 10.44 5.68
CA ASP A 9 1.18 11.22 6.88
C ASP A 9 0.81 10.32 8.09
N GLU A 10 0.39 10.91 9.20
CA GLU A 10 0.02 10.21 10.45
C GLU A 10 -1.40 9.62 10.46
N THR A 11 -2.30 10.10 9.60
CA THR A 11 -3.68 9.60 9.49
C THR A 11 -3.77 8.26 8.75
N GLN A 12 -2.77 7.94 7.93
CA GLN A 12 -2.69 6.68 7.18
C GLN A 12 -2.85 5.47 8.10
N THR A 13 -3.76 4.54 7.77
CA THR A 13 -3.90 3.30 8.53
C THR A 13 -2.69 2.41 8.25
N ARG A 14 -2.00 1.97 9.30
CA ARG A 14 -0.78 1.17 9.17
C ARG A 14 -1.11 -0.21 8.57
N ILE A 15 -0.21 -0.74 7.75
CA ILE A 15 -0.31 -2.10 7.22
C ILE A 15 0.33 -3.09 8.19
N SER A 16 -0.16 -4.33 8.20
CA SER A 16 0.34 -5.41 9.03
C SER A 16 0.26 -6.74 8.28
N LYS A 17 1.24 -7.62 8.51
CA LYS A 17 1.15 -9.03 8.08
C LYS A 17 0.18 -9.75 9.02
N ILE A 18 -0.84 -10.37 8.45
CA ILE A 18 -1.74 -11.28 9.16
C ILE A 18 -1.16 -12.70 9.14
N GLU A 19 -1.55 -13.56 10.07
CA GLU A 19 -0.98 -14.92 10.19
C GLU A 19 -1.30 -15.77 8.95
N GLN A 20 -2.56 -15.74 8.52
CA GLN A 20 -3.14 -16.63 7.51
C GLN A 20 -2.95 -16.21 6.04
N GLY A 21 -2.51 -14.98 5.77
CA GLY A 21 -2.40 -14.44 4.41
C GLY A 21 -0.95 -14.27 4.02
N ASP A 22 -0.49 -14.93 2.95
CA ASP A 22 0.93 -14.94 2.56
C ASP A 22 1.44 -13.55 2.15
N TRP A 23 0.57 -12.72 1.57
CA TRP A 23 0.85 -11.35 1.14
C TRP A 23 0.43 -10.33 2.22
N ILE A 24 0.75 -9.05 2.03
CA ILE A 24 0.39 -7.97 2.96
C ILE A 24 -0.62 -7.04 2.29
N ASP A 25 -1.78 -6.86 2.91
CA ASP A 25 -2.83 -5.97 2.42
C ASP A 25 -2.37 -4.50 2.39
N LEU A 26 -2.54 -3.85 1.24
CA LEU A 26 -2.41 -2.41 1.07
C LEU A 26 -3.78 -1.73 1.23
N ARG A 27 -3.78 -0.41 1.50
CA ARG A 27 -4.98 0.36 1.85
C ARG A 27 -5.08 1.62 0.98
N ALA A 28 -6.29 2.06 0.66
CA ALA A 28 -6.50 3.39 0.08
C ALA A 28 -6.11 4.47 1.10
N ALA A 29 -5.46 5.53 0.63
CA ALA A 29 -4.96 6.63 1.47
C ALA A 29 -6.00 7.70 1.81
N GLU A 30 -7.10 7.73 1.03
CA GLU A 30 -8.18 8.70 1.08
C GLU A 30 -9.47 8.06 0.54
N ASP A 31 -10.62 8.70 0.79
CA ASP A 31 -11.90 8.27 0.21
C ASP A 31 -11.94 8.55 -1.30
N VAL A 32 -12.04 7.51 -2.12
CA VAL A 32 -12.09 7.64 -3.58
C VAL A 32 -13.45 7.25 -4.15
N ALA A 33 -14.22 8.26 -4.57
CA ALA A 33 -15.36 8.05 -5.46
C ALA A 33 -14.88 7.84 -6.92
N ILE A 34 -15.44 6.83 -7.58
CA ILE A 34 -15.25 6.50 -9.00
C ILE A 34 -16.65 6.27 -9.59
N LYS A 35 -17.00 6.92 -10.70
CA LYS A 35 -18.30 6.67 -11.36
C LYS A 35 -18.19 5.52 -12.34
N LYS A 36 -19.35 5.06 -12.83
CA LYS A 36 -19.43 4.05 -13.88
C LYS A 36 -18.60 4.49 -15.09
N ASP A 37 -17.80 3.57 -15.61
CA ASP A 37 -16.95 3.72 -16.80
C ASP A 37 -15.82 4.80 -16.68
N GLU A 38 -15.50 5.28 -15.47
CA GLU A 38 -14.35 6.16 -15.20
C GLU A 38 -13.11 5.37 -14.74
N PHE A 39 -11.91 5.85 -15.09
CA PHE A 39 -10.62 5.35 -14.58
C PHE A 39 -10.06 6.31 -13.52
N LYS A 40 -9.44 5.76 -12.46
CA LYS A 40 -8.76 6.56 -11.43
C LYS A 40 -7.60 5.80 -10.81
N LEU A 41 -6.50 6.51 -10.55
CA LEU A 41 -5.40 6.02 -9.72
C LEU A 41 -5.80 6.20 -8.26
N VAL A 42 -5.88 5.09 -7.51
CA VAL A 42 -6.15 5.12 -6.07
C VAL A 42 -4.81 5.20 -5.33
N PRO A 43 -4.54 6.27 -4.55
CA PRO A 43 -3.30 6.37 -3.80
C PRO A 43 -3.27 5.35 -2.66
N LEU A 44 -2.14 4.65 -2.48
CA LEU A 44 -1.95 3.65 -1.43
C LEU A 44 -1.24 4.18 -0.17
N GLY A 45 -0.88 5.48 -0.15
CA GLY A 45 -0.41 6.17 1.05
C GLY A 45 0.97 5.75 1.56
N VAL A 46 1.70 4.93 0.80
CA VAL A 46 2.97 4.30 1.20
C VAL A 46 4.04 4.45 0.12
N ALA A 47 5.28 4.68 0.55
CA ALA A 47 6.49 4.53 -0.25
C ALA A 47 7.42 3.55 0.48
N MET A 48 8.07 2.65 -0.26
CA MET A 48 8.87 1.56 0.32
C MET A 48 10.27 1.49 -0.28
N GLU A 49 11.25 1.24 0.58
CA GLU A 49 12.59 0.78 0.18
C GLU A 49 12.61 -0.75 0.34
N LEU A 50 12.60 -1.44 -0.80
CA LEU A 50 12.74 -2.89 -0.86
C LEU A 50 14.22 -3.30 -0.69
N PRO A 51 14.51 -4.53 -0.23
CA PRO A 51 15.86 -5.08 -0.24
C PRO A 51 16.48 -5.09 -1.64
N GLU A 52 17.80 -4.92 -1.71
CA GLU A 52 18.54 -4.97 -2.97
C GLU A 52 18.31 -6.29 -3.72
N GLY A 53 18.02 -6.20 -5.02
CA GLY A 53 17.69 -7.36 -5.87
C GLY A 53 16.23 -7.82 -5.83
N TYR A 54 15.33 -7.12 -5.14
CA TYR A 54 13.91 -7.45 -5.06
C TYR A 54 13.00 -6.42 -5.73
N GLU A 55 11.90 -6.90 -6.28
CA GLU A 55 10.74 -6.13 -6.74
C GLU A 55 9.49 -6.52 -5.93
N ALA A 56 8.41 -5.76 -6.08
CA ALA A 56 7.11 -6.05 -5.48
C ALA A 56 6.04 -6.16 -6.57
N HIS A 57 5.12 -7.12 -6.41
CA HIS A 57 3.93 -7.27 -7.24
C HIS A 57 2.70 -6.83 -6.45
N VAL A 58 1.74 -6.20 -7.13
CA VAL A 58 0.51 -5.62 -6.58
C VAL A 58 -0.64 -5.94 -7.52
#